data_AF-A0A832SN07-F1
#
_entry.id   AF-A0A832SN07-F1
#
_cell.length_a   1.000
_cell.length_b   1.000
_cell.length_c   1.000
_cell.angle_alpha   90.00
_cell.angle_beta   90.00
_cell.angle_gamma   90.00
#
_symmetry.space_group_name_H-M   'P 1'
#
loop_
_entity.id
_entity.type
_entity.pdbx_description
1 polymer ?
#
loop_
_entity_poly.entity_id
_entity_poly.type
_entity_poly.pdbx_seq_one_letter_code
_entity_poly.pdbx_strand_id
1 'polypeptide(L)' 'MLMEEINEQSNQVNGVINIGNDPVMLTATEVLAKLMIKNEIILKARGQSIPNAVAVANIITGTMATGIYKIEKIKL' A
#
# COMPACT_ATOMS: atom_id res chain seq x y z
N MET A 1 -1.43 18.83 34.69
CA MET A 1 -2.47 18.48 33.69
C MET A 1 -1.90 17.35 32.86
N LEU A 2 -2.66 16.26 32.80
CA LEU A 2 -2.27 14.95 32.29
C LEU A 2 -1.86 15.02 30.81
N MET A 3 -0.84 14.23 30.48
CA MET A 3 -0.54 13.81 29.11
C MET A 3 -1.74 13.06 28.57
N GLU A 4 -2.34 13.51 27.46
CA GLU A 4 -3.24 12.67 26.68
C GLU A 4 -3.49 13.26 25.28
N GLU A 5 -2.51 13.13 24.40
CA GLU A 5 -2.78 12.99 22.96
C GLU A 5 -1.85 11.91 22.39
N ILE A 6 -1.97 10.71 22.94
CA ILE A 6 -1.58 9.48 22.25
C ILE A 6 -2.87 8.69 22.10
N ASN A 7 -3.32 8.50 20.85
CA ASN A 7 -3.89 7.27 20.32
C ASN A 7 -5.00 7.50 19.26
N GLU A 8 -4.63 8.10 18.12
CA GLU A 8 -5.32 7.82 16.84
C GLU A 8 -4.61 6.69 16.06
N GLN A 9 -3.84 5.83 16.74
CA GLN A 9 -3.23 4.64 16.14
C GLN A 9 -4.06 3.35 16.34
N SER A 10 -5.35 3.48 16.67
CA SER A 10 -6.22 2.33 16.94
C SER A 10 -7.28 2.15 15.84
N ASN A 11 -6.85 1.73 14.63
CA ASN A 11 -7.66 0.91 13.70
C ASN A 11 -6.99 0.63 12.33
N GLN A 12 -5.67 0.81 12.18
CA GLN A 12 -5.00 0.36 10.95
C GLN A 12 -4.94 -1.17 10.94
N VAL A 13 -5.85 -1.79 10.19
CA VAL A 13 -5.71 -3.19 9.77
C VAL A 13 -4.29 -3.35 9.23
N ASN A 14 -3.46 -4.08 9.97
CA ASN A 14 -2.04 -4.21 9.69
C ASN A 14 -1.82 -4.64 8.23
N GLY A 15 -1.18 -3.77 7.44
CA GLY A 15 -0.85 -4.08 6.04
C GLY A 15 -1.83 -3.53 4.99
N VAL A 16 -2.86 -2.77 5.35
CA VAL A 16 -3.72 -2.09 4.38
C VAL A 16 -3.18 -0.70 4.04
N ILE A 17 -3.06 -0.38 2.74
CA ILE A 17 -2.70 0.94 2.24
C ILE A 17 -3.80 1.44 1.31
N ASN A 18 -4.32 2.64 1.59
CA ASN A 18 -5.30 3.29 0.73
C ASN A 18 -4.57 4.09 -0.37
N ILE A 19 -4.86 3.79 -1.63
CA ILE A 19 -4.26 4.44 -2.79
C ILE A 19 -5.15 5.60 -3.24
N GLY A 20 -4.57 6.79 -3.19
CA GLY A 20 -5.18 8.03 -3.65
C GLY A 20 -4.67 8.46 -5.03
N ASN A 21 -4.46 9.76 -5.18
CA ASN A 21 -4.01 10.40 -6.42
C ASN A 21 -2.56 10.88 -6.34
N ASP A 22 -1.81 10.42 -5.33
CA ASP A 22 -0.39 10.72 -5.21
C ASP A 22 0.39 10.15 -6.41
N PRO A 23 1.57 10.71 -6.74
CA PRO A 23 2.39 10.20 -7.82
C PRO A 23 2.66 8.71 -7.64
N VAL A 24 2.24 7.91 -8.62
CA VAL A 24 2.25 6.44 -8.56
C VAL A 24 3.62 5.90 -8.16
N MET A 25 4.71 6.49 -8.69
CA MET A 25 6.06 6.06 -8.35
C MET A 25 6.41 6.28 -6.87
N LEU A 26 6.03 7.43 -6.30
CA LEU A 26 6.28 7.74 -4.91
C LEU A 26 5.58 6.72 -4.01
N THR A 27 4.29 6.50 -4.27
CA THR A 27 3.49 5.50 -3.56
C THR A 27 4.08 4.09 -3.71
N ALA A 28 4.57 3.71 -4.89
CA ALA A 28 5.19 2.40 -5.10
C ALA A 28 6.43 2.17 -4.24
N THR A 29 7.32 3.17 -4.12
CA THR A 29 8.47 3.12 -3.21
C THR A 29 8.06 2.93 -1.75
N GLU A 30 7.04 3.65 -1.29
CA GLU A 30 6.55 3.55 0.09
C GLU A 30 5.91 2.19 0.38
N VAL A 31 5.12 1.66 -0.57
CA VAL A 31 4.53 0.33 -0.47
C VAL A 31 5.62 -0.73 -0.41
N LEU A 32 6.63 -0.66 -1.28
CA LEU A 32 7.74 -1.61 -1.27
C LEU A 32 8.51 -1.59 0.07
N ALA A 33 8.76 -0.39 0.61
CA ALA A 33 9.41 -0.23 1.93
C ALA A 33 8.63 -0.94 3.04
N LYS A 34 7.30 -0.83 3.04
CA LYS A 34 6.43 -1.51 4.00
C LYS A 34 6.36 -3.02 3.74
N LEU A 35 6.40 -3.44 2.48
CA LEU A 35 6.28 -4.85 2.09
C LEU A 35 7.50 -5.65 2.56
N MET A 36 8.69 -5.06 2.52
CA MET A 36 9.92 -5.65 3.08
C MET A 36 9.83 -5.93 4.59
N ILE A 37 8.92 -5.27 5.31
CA ILE A 37 8.72 -5.45 6.76
C ILE A 37 7.59 -6.46 7.02
N LYS A 38 6.51 -6.42 6.23
CA LYS A 38 5.27 -7.16 6.52
C LYS A 38 5.02 -8.40 5.67
N ASN A 39 5.86 -8.69 4.65
CA ASN A 39 5.75 -9.78 3.66
C ASN A 39 4.45 -9.80 2.82
N GLU A 40 3.36 -9.21 3.30
CA GLU A 40 2.09 -9.06 2.62
C GLU A 40 1.51 -7.65 2.87
N ILE A 41 0.92 -7.05 1.83
CA ILE A 41 0.22 -5.77 1.88
C ILE A 41 -1.02 -5.83 0.99
N ILE A 42 -2.09 -5.18 1.44
CA ILE A 42 -3.35 -5.02 0.71
C ILE A 42 -3.46 -3.56 0.24
N LEU A 43 -3.53 -3.37 -1.08
CA LEU A 43 -3.82 -2.06 -1.67
C LEU A 43 -5.33 -1.91 -1.84
N LYS A 44 -5.91 -0.83 -1.30
CA LYS A 44 -7.32 -0.47 -1.48
C LYS A 44 -7.44 0.84 -2.23
N ALA A 45 -8.33 0.88 -3.20
CA ALA A 45 -8.66 2.08 -3.97
C ALA A 45 -10.14 2.12 -4.29
N ARG A 46 -10.63 3.30 -4.68
CA ARG A 46 -12.04 3.50 -5.09
C ARG A 46 -12.14 4.56 -6.17
N GLY A 47 -13.11 4.38 -7.07
CA GLY A 47 -13.36 5.35 -8.15
C GLY A 47 -12.11 5.58 -9.01
N GLN A 48 -11.75 6.84 -9.21
CA GLN A 48 -10.67 7.23 -10.12
C GLN A 48 -9.26 6.83 -9.64
N SER A 49 -9.09 6.41 -8.38
CA SER A 49 -7.80 5.91 -7.89
C SER A 49 -7.57 4.41 -8.13
N ILE A 50 -8.57 3.68 -8.64
CA ILE A 50 -8.43 2.24 -8.94
C ILE A 50 -7.25 1.98 -9.92
N PRO A 51 -7.12 2.70 -11.05
CA PRO A 51 -5.97 2.52 -11.94
C PRO A 51 -4.63 2.79 -11.26
N ASN A 52 -4.57 3.73 -10.30
CA ASN A 52 -3.34 4.00 -9.55
C ASN A 52 -2.93 2.81 -8.69
N ALA A 53 -3.87 2.13 -8.03
CA ALA A 53 -3.56 0.94 -7.24
C ALA A 53 -3.04 -0.21 -8.12
N VAL A 54 -3.63 -0.39 -9.31
CA VAL A 54 -3.15 -1.36 -10.29
C VAL A 54 -1.74 -1.00 -10.77
N ALA A 55 -1.49 0.29 -11.06
CA ALA A 55 -0.19 0.76 -11.50
C ALA A 55 0.89 0.58 -10.42
N VAL A 56 0.59 0.91 -9.15
CA VAL A 56 1.49 0.66 -8.02
C VAL A 56 1.84 -0.81 -7.92
N ALA A 57 0.84 -1.71 -7.92
CA ALA A 57 1.08 -3.15 -7.88
C ALA A 57 1.97 -3.62 -9.04
N ASN A 58 1.67 -3.19 -10.27
CA ASN A 58 2.41 -3.59 -11.46
C ASN A 58 3.84 -3.07 -11.49
N ILE A 59 4.09 -1.84 -11.02
CA ILE A 59 5.46 -1.30 -10.91
C ILE A 59 6.27 -2.13 -9.93
N ILE A 60 5.68 -2.51 -8.79
CA ILE A 60 6.38 -3.31 -7.79
C ILE A 60 6.71 -4.70 -8.34
N THR A 61 5.72 -5.42 -8.86
CA THR A 61 5.90 -6.82 -9.29
C THR A 61 6.55 -6.97 -10.66
N GLY A 62 6.41 -5.97 -11.54
CA GLY A 62 6.91 -5.99 -12.92
C GLY A 62 8.27 -5.32 -13.10
N THR A 63 8.60 -4.33 -12.27
CA THR A 63 9.81 -3.51 -12.44
C THR A 63 10.74 -3.54 -11.23
N MET A 64 10.25 -3.22 -10.03
CA MET A 64 11.13 -2.98 -8.87
C MET A 64 11.62 -4.26 -8.19
N ALA A 65 10.73 -5.25 -8.07
CA ALA A 65 10.96 -6.47 -7.29
C ALA A 65 10.48 -7.70 -8.06
N THR A 66 10.82 -7.71 -9.35
CA THR A 66 10.43 -8.74 -10.31
C THR A 66 10.89 -10.12 -9.84
N GLY A 67 9.95 -11.06 -9.74
CA GLY A 67 10.21 -12.42 -9.26
C GLY A 67 10.34 -12.57 -7.74
N ILE A 68 10.33 -11.48 -6.98
CA ILE A 68 10.40 -11.51 -5.51
C ILE A 68 8.99 -11.49 -4.92
N TYR A 69 8.13 -10.58 -5.40
CA TYR A 69 6.74 -10.47 -4.96
C TYR A 69 5.77 -10.83 -6.08
N LYS A 70 4.56 -11.21 -5.68
CA LYS A 70 3.47 -11.58 -6.59
C LYS A 70 2.16 -10.97 -6.13
N ILE A 71 1.24 -10.77 -7.07
CA ILE A 71 -0.16 -10.45 -6.75
C ILE A 71 -0.84 -11.77 -6.34
N GLU A 72 -1.24 -11.87 -5.08
CA GLU A 72 -1.94 -13.06 -4.58
C GLU A 72 -3.41 -13.09 -5.00
N LYS A 73 -4.11 -11.97 -4.85
CA LYS A 73 -5.55 -11.88 -5.11
C LYS A 73 -5.95 -10.45 -5.51
N ILE A 74 -6.92 -10.36 -6.42
CA ILE A 74 -7.61 -9.12 -6.76
C ILE A 74 -9.09 -9.31 -6.39
N LYS A 75 -9.66 -8.35 -5.65
CA LYS A 75 -11.08 -8.33 -5.29
C LYS A 75 -11.66 -6.97 -5.66
N LEU A 76 -12.74 -7.00 -6.45
CA LEU A 76 -13.52 -5.83 -6.86
C LEU A 76 -14.69 -5.60 -5.90
#